data_AF-A0A8T1DSB7-F1
#
_entry.id   AF-A0A8T1DSB7-F1
#
_cell.length_a   1.000
_cell.length_b   1.000
_cell.length_c   1.000
_cell.angle_alpha   90.00
_cell.angle_beta   90.00
_cell.angle_gamma   90.00
#
_symmetry.space_group_name_H-M   'P 1'
#
loop_
_entity.id
_entity.type
_entity.pdbx_description
1 polymer ?
#
loop_
_entity_poly.entity_id
_entity_poly.type
_entity_poly.pdbx_seq_one_letter_code
_entity_poly.pdbx_strand_id
1 'polypeptide(L)' 'MAVLIDEWKRSDQVAYTRGGNPKPPSIETVVSWETTAWCQVPDSVVKKSIGKCGFHDDPDDWFITRHDVYGAQFRQA' A
#
# COMPACT_ATOMS: atom_id res chain seq x y z
N MET A 1 -16.52 3.48 7.91
CA MET A 1 -16.73 3.21 6.47
C MET A 1 -15.72 4.04 5.69
N ALA A 2 -15.19 3.52 4.59
CA ALA A 2 -14.21 4.23 3.76
C ALA A 2 -14.92 5.32 2.96
N VAL A 3 -14.76 6.57 3.37
CA VAL A 3 -15.46 7.75 2.83
C VAL A 3 -15.40 7.80 1.29
N LEU A 4 -14.23 7.51 0.71
CA LEU A 4 -14.00 7.50 -0.74
C LEU A 4 -14.88 6.47 -1.49
N ILE A 5 -15.07 5.28 -0.92
CA ILE A 5 -15.89 4.22 -1.53
C ILE A 5 -17.37 4.62 -1.47
N ASP A 6 -17.81 5.22 -0.37
CA ASP A 6 -19.20 5.66 -0.21
C ASP A 6 -19.54 6.85 -1.10
N GLU A 7 -18.61 7.79 -1.28
CA GLU A 7 -18.73 8.89 -2.24
C GLU A 7 -18.82 8.38 -3.66
N TRP A 8 -17.92 7.45 -4.06
CA TRP A 8 -17.98 6.82 -5.37
C TRP A 8 -19.31 6.09 -5.60
N LYS A 9 -19.79 5.30 -4.63
CA LYS A 9 -21.08 4.60 -4.74
C LYS A 9 -22.28 5.52 -4.93
N ARG A 10 -22.21 6.76 -4.43
CA ARG A 10 -23.26 7.78 -4.56
C ARG A 10 -23.07 8.67 -5.80
N SER A 11 -21.93 8.57 -6.48
CA SER A 11 -21.64 9.31 -7.69
C SER A 11 -22.30 8.68 -8.93
N ASP A 12 -22.22 9.40 -10.05
CA ASP A 12 -22.57 8.94 -11.39
C ASP A 12 -21.47 8.06 -12.03
N GLN A 13 -20.35 7.83 -11.35
CA GLN A 13 -19.21 7.05 -11.86
C GLN A 13 -19.40 5.53 -11.70
N VAL A 14 -20.46 5.07 -11.04
CA VAL A 14 -20.71 3.65 -10.84
C VAL A 14 -21.30 3.05 -12.12
N ALA A 15 -20.55 2.15 -12.74
CA ALA A 15 -21.07 1.30 -13.79
C ALA A 15 -21.75 0.06 -13.19
N TYR A 16 -22.78 -0.47 -13.85
CA TYR A 16 -23.51 -1.65 -13.39
C TYR A 16 -23.38 -2.82 -14.36
N THR A 17 -23.40 -4.03 -13.81
CA THR A 17 -23.57 -5.27 -14.57
C THR A 17 -25.00 -5.36 -15.11
N ARG A 18 -25.24 -6.27 -16.08
CA ARG A 18 -26.60 -6.53 -16.58
C ARG A 18 -27.58 -6.93 -15.47
N GLY A 19 -27.10 -7.58 -14.41
CA GLY A 19 -27.90 -7.96 -13.24
C GLY A 19 -28.10 -6.85 -12.21
N GLY A 20 -27.66 -5.61 -12.48
CA GLY A 20 -27.85 -4.48 -11.58
C GLY A 20 -26.85 -4.39 -10.42
N ASN A 21 -25.84 -5.27 -10.35
CA ASN A 21 -24.76 -5.14 -9.37
C ASN A 21 -23.75 -4.08 -9.81
N PRO A 22 -23.22 -3.22 -8.91
CA PRO A 22 -22.10 -2.34 -9.20
C PRO A 22 -20.90 -3.12 -9.74
N LYS A 23 -20.29 -2.62 -10.80
CA LYS A 23 -18.98 -3.06 -11.28
C LYS A 23 -17.89 -2.46 -10.37
N PRO A 24 -16.72 -3.09 -10.26
CA PRO A 24 -15.59 -2.47 -9.58
C PRO A 24 -15.25 -1.10 -10.22
N PRO A 25 -14.73 -0.13 -9.45
CA PRO A 25 -14.16 1.09 -10.00
C PRO A 25 -13.03 0.76 -10.99
N SER A 26 -12.67 1.72 -11.84
CA SER A 26 -11.51 1.55 -12.72
C SER A 26 -10.21 1.45 -11.90
N ILE A 27 -9.18 0.83 -12.47
CA ILE A 27 -7.85 0.77 -11.87
C ILE A 27 -7.35 2.19 -11.57
N GLU A 28 -7.54 3.13 -12.50
CA GLU A 28 -7.14 4.53 -12.35
C GLU A 28 -7.79 5.19 -11.13
N THR A 29 -9.09 4.97 -10.93
CA THR A 29 -9.82 5.48 -9.75
C THR A 29 -9.24 4.91 -8.46
N VAL A 30 -8.98 3.59 -8.41
CA VAL A 30 -8.40 2.93 -7.23
C VAL A 30 -6.99 3.46 -6.95
N VAL A 31 -6.14 3.57 -7.97
CA VAL A 31 -4.77 4.11 -7.85
C VAL A 31 -4.77 5.54 -7.31
N SER A 32 -5.71 6.38 -7.76
CA SER A 32 -5.86 7.74 -7.26
C SER A 32 -6.22 7.77 -5.77
N TRP A 33 -7.12 6.89 -5.32
CA TRP A 33 -7.49 6.78 -3.90
C TRP A 33 -6.34 6.29 -3.04
N GLU A 34 -5.63 5.25 -3.48
CA GLU A 34 -4.48 4.72 -2.77
C GLU A 34 -3.39 5.77 -2.67
N THR A 35 -3.04 6.43 -3.78
CA THR A 35 -2.04 7.51 -3.81
C THR A 35 -2.41 8.63 -2.84
N THR A 36 -3.66 9.09 -2.89
CA THR A 36 -4.15 10.15 -2.00
C THR A 36 -4.08 9.73 -0.54
N ALA A 37 -4.47 8.50 -0.22
CA ALA A 37 -4.41 7.96 1.14
C ALA A 37 -2.96 7.88 1.63
N TRP A 38 -2.03 7.39 0.81
CA TRP A 38 -0.61 7.30 1.13
C TRP A 38 0.04 8.68 1.31
N CYS A 39 -0.31 9.67 0.49
CA CYS A 39 0.18 11.04 0.64
C CYS A 39 -0.25 11.71 1.96
N GLN A 40 -1.33 11.24 2.59
CA GLN A 40 -1.78 11.74 3.90
C GLN A 40 -1.09 11.04 5.07
N VAL A 41 -0.36 9.95 4.83
CA VAL A 41 0.38 9.25 5.90
C VAL A 41 1.64 10.06 6.24
N PRO A 42 1.84 10.45 7.51
CA PRO A 42 3.06 11.15 7.88
C PRO A 42 4.31 10.30 7.62
N ASP A 43 5.37 10.92 7.12
CA ASP A 43 6.67 10.26 6.88
C ASP A 43 7.18 9.46 8.09
N SER A 44 6.91 9.95 9.31
CA SER A 44 7.30 9.28 10.54
C SER A 44 6.60 7.93 10.73
N VAL A 45 5.35 7.81 10.30
CA VAL A 45 4.58 6.55 10.35
C VAL A 45 5.11 5.58 9.31
N VAL A 46 5.43 6.07 8.10
CA VAL A 46 6.03 5.26 7.03
C VAL A 46 7.41 4.74 7.45
N LYS A 47 8.28 5.60 7.97
CA LYS A 47 9.60 5.17 8.47
C LYS A 47 9.48 4.15 9.61
N LYS A 48 8.52 4.36 10.51
CA LYS A 48 8.26 3.40 11.61
C LYS A 48 7.75 2.05 11.11
N SER A 49 6.92 2.01 10.07
CA SER A 49 6.44 0.74 9.51
C SER A 49 7.57 -0.02 8.80
N ILE A 50 8.41 0.67 8.03
CA ILE A 50 9.64 0.12 7.42
C ILE A 50 10.54 -0.50 8.50
N GLY A 51 10.79 0.24 9.58
CA GLY A 51 11.51 -0.25 10.76
C GLY A 51 10.91 -1.53 11.36
N LYS A 52 9.59 -1.58 11.51
CA LYS A 52 8.88 -2.77 12.04
C LYS A 52 8.95 -3.98 11.11
N CYS A 53 9.10 -3.76 9.81
CA CYS A 53 9.34 -4.83 8.84
C CYS A 53 10.79 -5.34 8.88
N GLY A 54 11.63 -4.80 9.77
CA GLY A 54 13.01 -5.21 9.94
C GLY A 54 13.96 -4.59 8.92
N PHE A 55 13.60 -3.44 8.34
CA PHE A 55 14.47 -2.64 7.50
C PHE A 55 14.92 -1.39 8.27
N HIS A 56 16.21 -1.09 8.20
CA HIS A 56 16.85 -0.01 8.94
C HIS A 56 17.74 0.81 8.02
N ASP A 57 18.27 1.93 8.51
CA ASP A 57 19.16 2.79 7.71
C ASP A 57 20.47 2.05 7.37
N ASP A 58 20.94 1.18 8.27
CA ASP A 58 22.06 0.27 8.03
C ASP A 58 21.53 -1.09 7.50
N PRO A 59 21.94 -1.52 6.29
CA PRO A 59 21.62 -2.84 5.75
C PRO A 59 22.05 -4.02 6.63
N ASP A 60 23.11 -3.87 7.43
CA ASP A 60 23.57 -4.91 8.36
C ASP A 60 22.62 -5.10 9.55
N ASP A 61 21.79 -4.09 9.83
CA ASP A 61 20.74 -4.16 10.84
C ASP A 61 19.45 -4.77 10.32
N TRP A 62 19.32 -5.02 9.01
CA TRP A 62 18.11 -5.64 8.50
C TRP A 62 17.98 -7.07 9.01
N PHE A 63 16.75 -7.48 9.35
CA PHE A 63 16.51 -8.83 9.86
C PHE A 63 16.90 -9.92 8.87
N ILE A 64 16.67 -9.69 7.57
CA ILE A 64 17.03 -10.65 6.51
C ILE A 64 18.55 -10.80 6.37
N THR A 65 19.33 -9.75 6.63
CA THR A 65 20.78 -9.75 6.54
C THR A 65 21.43 -10.65 7.60
N ARG A 66 20.72 -10.86 8.72
CA ARG A 66 21.11 -11.77 9.80
C ARG A 66 20.62 -13.21 9.59
N HIS A 67 19.85 -13.47 8.53
CA HIS A 67 19.40 -14.82 8.19
C HIS A 67 20.58 -15.68 7.72
N ASP A 68 20.68 -16.90 8.24
CA ASP A 68 21.77 -17.85 7.96
C ASP A 68 21.85 -18.29 6.48
N VAL A 69 20.71 -18.57 5.85
CA VAL A 69 20.62 -18.97 4.44
C VAL A 69 20.76 -17.78 3.48
N TYR A 70 20.01 -16.70 3.71
CA TYR A 70 19.85 -15.62 2.73
C TYR A 70 20.68 -14.37 3.02
N GLY A 71 21.11 -14.17 4.27
CA GLY A 71 21.72 -12.91 4.70
C GLY A 71 23.05 -12.60 4.02
N ALA A 72 23.80 -13.62 3.58
CA ALA A 72 25.04 -13.41 2.83
C ALA A 72 24.81 -12.72 1.47
N GLN A 73 23.68 -13.00 0.80
CA GLN A 73 23.36 -12.40 -0.50
C GLN A 73 22.97 -10.92 -0.35
N PHE A 74 22.27 -10.57 0.73
CA PHE A 74 21.85 -9.20 1.02
C PHE A 74 22.99 -8.30 1.52
N ARG A 75 24.08 -8.87 2.06
CA ARG A 75 25.31 -8.11 2.42
C ARG A 75 26.21 -7.75 1.24
N GLN A 76 26.00 -8.39 0.09
CA GLN A 76 26.86 -8.25 -1.09
C GLN A 76 26.29 -7.30 -2.15
N ALA A 77 25.07 -6.81 -1.95
CA ALA A 77 24.37 -5.88 -2.84
C ALA A 77 24.63 -4.42 -2.43
#